data_AF-A0A967IAR6-F1
#
_entry.id   AF-A0A967IAR6-F1
#
_cell.length_a   1.000
_cell.length_b   1.000
_cell.length_c   1.000
_cell.angle_alpha   90.00
_cell.angle_beta   90.00
_cell.angle_gamma   90.00
#
_symmetry.space_group_name_H-M   'P 1'
#
loop_
_entity.id
_entity.type
_entity.pdbx_description
1 polymer ?
#
loop_
_entity_poly.entity_id
_entity_poly.type
_entity_poly.pdbx_seq_one_letter_code
_entity_poly.pdbx_strand_id
1 'polypeptide(L)'
;DDIGAIIIIALFYSGELSASSLYVSFACMLVLWMLNRRGVVDTAPYIIVGIVFWVAVLKSGVHATLAGLILAFFIPLTSDSEYSPLKHLEEDLHPVVAFAILPIFAFANVGIPLDGLTFASLLEPVPLGIALGLFLGNQIGVFGLSFLAIRLGFCRLPENVSWLSLYGVACLCGIGFTMSLFISSLAFEVVGTEQALNDRLGILLGSLI
;
A
#
# COMPACT_ATOMS: atom_id res chain seq x y z
N ASP A 1 3.08 0.39 7.75
CA ASP A 1 3.57 1.64 7.15
C ASP A 1 2.71 2.00 5.93
N ASP A 2 2.64 1.09 4.95
CA ASP A 2 1.96 1.32 3.67
C ASP A 2 0.50 1.81 3.75
N ILE A 3 -0.35 1.18 4.58
CA ILE A 3 -1.74 1.63 4.76
C ILE A 3 -1.78 3.08 5.27
N GLY A 4 -0.85 3.44 6.17
CA GLY A 4 -0.72 4.81 6.68
C GLY A 4 -0.33 5.79 5.59
N ALA A 5 0.66 5.45 4.77
CA ALA A 5 1.06 6.26 3.62
C ALA A 5 -0.10 6.47 2.63
N ILE A 6 -0.85 5.42 2.30
CA ILE A 6 -2.02 5.50 1.41
C ILE A 6 -3.09 6.43 2.00
N ILE A 7 -3.38 6.34 3.30
CA ILE A 7 -4.36 7.21 3.96
C ILE A 7 -3.89 8.67 3.93
N ILE A 8 -2.61 8.95 4.20
CA ILE A 8 -2.05 10.30 4.15
C ILE A 8 -2.18 10.87 2.73
N ILE A 9 -1.74 10.13 1.71
CA ILE A 9 -1.84 10.58 0.31
C ILE A 9 -3.30 10.85 -0.04
N ALA A 10 -4.22 9.94 0.33
CA ALA A 10 -5.62 10.12 0.03
C ALA A 10 -6.22 11.38 0.68
N LEU A 11 -5.85 11.72 1.92
CA LEU A 11 -6.35 12.92 2.60
C LEU A 11 -5.78 14.22 2.02
N PHE A 12 -4.50 14.23 1.63
CA PHE A 12 -3.81 15.45 1.19
C PHE A 12 -3.87 15.69 -0.33
N TYR A 13 -4.01 14.63 -1.13
CA TYR A 13 -4.06 14.68 -2.60
C TYR A 13 -5.45 14.31 -3.16
N SER A 14 -6.51 14.53 -2.38
CA SER A 14 -7.89 14.42 -2.88
C SER A 14 -8.15 15.47 -3.98
N GLY A 15 -8.59 15.02 -5.15
CA GLY A 15 -8.89 15.88 -6.30
C GLY A 15 -10.27 16.56 -6.25
N GLU A 16 -10.74 17.05 -7.40
CA GLU A 16 -12.09 17.62 -7.53
C GLU A 16 -13.17 16.56 -7.25
N LEU A 17 -13.86 16.77 -6.13
CA LEU A 17 -14.88 15.84 -5.65
C LEU A 17 -16.16 15.97 -6.48
N SER A 18 -16.47 14.95 -7.26
CA SER A 18 -17.80 14.81 -7.87
C SER A 18 -18.84 14.44 -6.80
N ALA A 19 -19.77 15.35 -6.54
CA ALA A 19 -20.84 15.14 -5.56
C ALA A 19 -21.71 13.91 -5.89
N SER A 20 -21.96 13.62 -7.17
CA SER A 20 -22.76 12.47 -7.59
C SER A 20 -22.07 11.14 -7.27
N SER A 21 -20.77 11.06 -7.52
CA SER A 21 -19.96 9.88 -7.21
C SER A 21 -19.87 9.60 -5.71
N LEU A 22 -19.80 10.66 -4.89
CA LEU A 22 -19.82 10.58 -3.42
C LEU A 22 -21.14 10.02 -2.86
N TYR A 23 -22.29 10.40 -3.43
CA TYR A 23 -23.57 9.82 -3.01
C TYR A 23 -23.65 8.33 -3.31
N VAL A 24 -23.17 7.91 -4.49
CA VAL A 24 -23.13 6.49 -4.87
C VAL A 24 -22.19 5.73 -3.95
N SER A 25 -21.01 6.28 -3.65
CA SER A 25 -20.05 5.62 -2.76
C SER A 25 -20.60 5.46 -1.34
N PHE A 26 -21.30 6.47 -0.82
CA PHE A 26 -21.96 6.40 0.48
C PHE A 26 -23.10 5.36 0.49
N ALA A 27 -23.91 5.31 -0.58
CA ALA A 27 -24.95 4.29 -0.72
C ALA A 27 -24.37 2.86 -0.73
N CYS A 28 -23.26 2.64 -1.44
CA CYS A 28 -22.55 1.36 -1.41
C CYS A 28 -22.06 1.00 -0.01
N MET A 29 -21.48 1.94 0.74
CA MET A 29 -21.06 1.72 2.13
C MET A 29 -22.23 1.33 3.03
N LEU A 30 -23.40 1.96 2.86
CA LEU A 30 -24.61 1.59 3.60
C LEU A 30 -25.08 0.16 3.28
N VAL A 31 -24.99 -0.24 2.00
CA VAL A 31 -25.33 -1.61 1.59
C VAL A 31 -24.35 -2.62 2.20
N LEU A 32 -23.04 -2.37 2.11
CA LEU A 32 -22.00 -3.23 2.73
C LEU A 32 -22.21 -3.35 4.25
N TRP A 33 -22.49 -2.23 4.91
CA TRP A 33 -22.82 -2.21 6.33
C TRP A 33 -24.07 -3.03 6.66
N MET A 34 -25.13 -2.91 5.85
CA MET A 34 -26.36 -3.68 6.04
C MET A 34 -26.16 -5.18 5.82
N LEU A 35 -25.34 -5.57 4.83
CA LEU A 35 -24.97 -6.97 4.60
C LEU A 35 -24.21 -7.54 5.81
N ASN A 36 -23.21 -6.80 6.32
CA ASN A 36 -22.47 -7.19 7.52
C ASN A 36 -23.40 -7.32 8.74
N ARG A 37 -24.24 -6.32 8.99
CA ARG A 37 -25.17 -6.33 10.12
C ARG A 37 -26.20 -7.47 10.06
N ARG A 38 -26.53 -7.94 8.85
CA ARG A 38 -27.42 -9.10 8.63
C ARG A 38 -26.70 -10.45 8.76
N GLY A 39 -25.39 -10.46 9.01
CA GLY A 39 -24.60 -11.69 9.17
C GLY A 39 -24.46 -12.48 7.88
N VAL A 40 -24.48 -11.81 6.71
CA VAL A 40 -24.27 -12.50 5.43
C VAL A 40 -22.83 -13.01 5.37
N VAL A 41 -22.67 -14.33 5.36
CA VAL A 41 -21.35 -14.99 5.31
C VAL A 41 -20.81 -15.16 3.89
N ASP A 42 -21.68 -15.07 2.88
CA ASP A 42 -21.28 -15.14 1.48
C ASP A 42 -20.47 -13.91 1.08
N THR A 43 -19.29 -14.11 0.50
CA THR A 43 -18.38 -13.01 0.09
C THR A 43 -18.78 -12.37 -1.24
N ALA A 44 -19.48 -13.08 -2.11
CA ALA A 44 -19.84 -12.61 -3.45
C ALA A 44 -20.64 -11.28 -3.46
N PRO A 45 -21.67 -11.07 -2.61
CA PRO A 45 -22.37 -9.79 -2.54
C PRO A 45 -21.46 -8.62 -2.16
N TYR A 46 -20.49 -8.85 -1.25
CA TYR A 46 -19.51 -7.83 -0.87
C TYR A 46 -18.63 -7.46 -2.05
N ILE A 47 -18.10 -8.44 -2.80
CA ILE A 47 -17.27 -8.19 -3.98
C ILE A 47 -18.03 -7.41 -5.04
N ILE A 48 -19.28 -7.77 -5.34
CA ILE A 48 -20.10 -7.07 -6.35
C ILE A 48 -20.31 -5.61 -5.96
N VAL A 49 -20.76 -5.36 -4.72
CA VAL A 49 -20.95 -3.99 -4.22
C VAL A 49 -19.62 -3.25 -4.14
N GLY A 50 -18.54 -3.95 -3.80
CA GLY A 50 -17.17 -3.45 -3.77
C GLY A 50 -16.67 -2.97 -5.13
N ILE A 51 -16.98 -3.69 -6.22
CA ILE A 51 -16.64 -3.25 -7.59
C ILE A 51 -17.38 -1.95 -7.94
N VAL A 52 -18.68 -1.87 -7.62
CA VAL A 52 -19.46 -0.64 -7.85
C VAL A 52 -18.90 0.52 -7.03
N PHE A 53 -18.56 0.25 -5.76
CA PHE A 53 -17.94 1.22 -4.87
C PHE A 53 -16.59 1.70 -5.41
N TRP A 54 -15.74 0.78 -5.88
CA TRP A 54 -14.44 1.10 -6.49
C TRP A 54 -14.59 2.03 -7.71
N VAL A 55 -15.54 1.74 -8.61
CA VAL A 55 -15.81 2.61 -9.77
C VAL A 55 -16.32 4.00 -9.33
N ALA A 56 -17.17 4.06 -8.31
CA ALA A 56 -17.67 5.34 -7.78
C ALA A 56 -16.54 6.19 -7.19
N VAL A 57 -15.64 5.58 -6.41
CA VAL A 57 -14.47 6.23 -5.81
C VAL A 57 -13.49 6.72 -6.88
N LEU A 58 -13.24 5.89 -7.91
CA LEU A 58 -12.40 6.28 -9.06
C LEU A 58 -12.92 7.55 -9.75
N LYS A 59 -14.25 7.68 -9.92
CA LYS A 59 -14.88 8.86 -10.53
C LYS A 59 -15.02 10.05 -9.57
N SER A 60 -14.85 9.87 -8.26
CA SER A 60 -14.95 10.97 -7.30
C SER A 60 -13.61 11.68 -7.07
N GLY A 61 -12.53 11.27 -7.73
CA GLY A 61 -11.19 11.81 -7.49
C GLY A 61 -10.59 11.35 -6.15
N VAL A 62 -11.19 10.35 -5.51
CA VAL A 62 -10.64 9.68 -4.33
C VAL A 62 -9.85 8.47 -4.80
N HIS A 63 -8.81 8.10 -4.05
CA HIS A 63 -7.93 6.99 -4.41
C HIS A 63 -8.70 5.67 -4.40
N ALA A 64 -8.84 5.05 -5.57
CA ALA A 64 -9.60 3.81 -5.75
C ALA A 64 -9.06 2.64 -4.90
N THR A 65 -7.78 2.69 -4.49
CA THR A 65 -7.17 1.68 -3.61
C THR A 65 -7.74 1.67 -2.21
N LEU A 66 -8.23 2.81 -1.69
CA LEU A 66 -8.96 2.84 -0.42
C LEU A 66 -10.27 2.04 -0.48
N ALA A 67 -10.86 1.90 -1.67
CA ALA A 67 -12.11 1.18 -1.81
C ALA A 67 -11.97 -0.31 -1.40
N GLY A 68 -10.84 -0.94 -1.76
CA GLY A 68 -10.53 -2.31 -1.35
C GLY A 68 -10.32 -2.44 0.15
N LEU A 69 -9.61 -1.50 0.77
CA LEU A 69 -9.41 -1.46 2.23
C LEU A 69 -10.75 -1.32 2.97
N ILE A 70 -11.58 -0.36 2.57
CA ILE A 70 -12.90 -0.12 3.18
C ILE A 70 -13.79 -1.35 2.99
N LEU A 71 -13.79 -1.95 1.80
CA LEU A 71 -14.54 -3.18 1.53
C LEU A 71 -14.14 -4.30 2.49
N ALA A 72 -12.84 -4.53 2.69
CA ALA A 72 -12.34 -5.56 3.59
C ALA A 72 -12.82 -5.37 5.03
N PHE A 73 -12.89 -4.11 5.52
CA PHE A 73 -13.45 -3.81 6.85
C PHE A 73 -14.94 -4.16 7.00
N PHE A 74 -15.68 -4.25 5.90
CA PHE A 74 -17.09 -4.66 5.93
C PHE A 74 -17.30 -6.17 5.80
N ILE A 75 -16.29 -6.96 5.43
CA ILE A 75 -16.41 -8.41 5.33
C ILE A 75 -16.28 -9.01 6.74
N PRO A 76 -17.21 -9.90 7.18
CA PRO A 76 -17.17 -10.47 8.52
C PRO A 76 -15.90 -11.28 8.80
N LEU A 77 -15.24 -10.96 9.92
CA LEU A 77 -14.09 -11.73 10.43
C LEU A 77 -14.54 -13.00 11.16
N THR A 78 -15.64 -12.96 11.90
CA THR A 78 -16.16 -14.09 12.67
C THR A 78 -17.59 -14.36 12.24
N SER A 79 -17.94 -15.63 12.04
CA SER A 79 -19.33 -16.08 11.90
C SER A 79 -19.72 -16.95 13.09
N ASP A 80 -21.01 -17.26 13.24
CA ASP A 80 -21.51 -18.16 14.29
C ASP A 80 -20.99 -19.61 14.15
N SER A 81 -20.48 -19.95 12.95
CA SER A 81 -19.70 -21.15 12.71
C SER A 81 -18.21 -20.84 12.84
N GLU A 82 -17.37 -21.81 13.21
CA GLU A 82 -15.89 -21.71 13.26
C GLU A 82 -15.23 -21.20 11.95
N TYR A 83 -16.02 -20.95 10.90
CA TYR A 83 -15.64 -20.38 9.62
C TYR A 83 -15.53 -18.85 9.67
N SER A 84 -14.42 -18.33 9.13
CA SER A 84 -14.16 -16.91 8.95
C SER A 84 -14.20 -16.56 7.45
N PRO A 85 -15.26 -15.87 6.97
CA PRO A 85 -15.37 -15.50 5.57
C PRO A 85 -14.21 -14.64 5.07
N LEU A 86 -13.76 -13.67 5.88
CA LEU A 86 -12.63 -12.81 5.53
C LEU A 86 -11.32 -13.62 5.41
N LYS A 87 -11.05 -14.52 6.36
CA LYS A 87 -9.83 -15.32 6.33
C LYS A 87 -9.79 -16.26 5.14
N HIS A 88 -10.93 -16.89 4.81
CA HIS A 88 -11.00 -17.77 3.65
C HIS A 88 -10.80 -16.98 2.35
N LEU A 89 -11.40 -15.80 2.25
CA LEU A 89 -11.19 -14.90 1.10
C LEU A 89 -9.73 -14.45 0.99
N GLU A 90 -9.06 -14.16 2.10
CA GLU A 90 -7.63 -13.84 2.12
C GLU A 90 -6.78 -15.01 1.61
N GLU A 91 -7.04 -16.23 2.09
CA GLU A 91 -6.37 -17.46 1.66
C GLU A 91 -6.57 -17.72 0.15
N ASP A 92 -7.77 -17.49 -0.37
CA ASP A 92 -8.09 -17.66 -1.80
C ASP A 92 -7.43 -16.58 -2.68
N LEU A 93 -7.37 -15.34 -2.21
CA LEU A 93 -6.79 -14.21 -2.96
C LEU A 93 -5.26 -14.21 -2.91
N HIS A 94 -4.65 -14.69 -1.83
CA HIS A 94 -3.21 -14.60 -1.62
C HIS A 94 -2.38 -15.19 -2.78
N PRO A 95 -2.67 -16.39 -3.33
CA PRO A 95 -1.94 -16.93 -4.48
C PRO A 95 -2.08 -16.06 -5.72
N VAL A 96 -3.28 -15.58 -6.02
CA VAL A 96 -3.53 -14.74 -7.21
C VAL A 96 -2.80 -13.40 -7.07
N VAL A 97 -2.83 -12.80 -5.87
CA VAL A 97 -2.14 -11.55 -5.58
C VAL A 97 -0.62 -11.73 -5.72
N ALA A 98 -0.07 -12.77 -5.09
CA ALA A 98 1.37 -13.01 -5.04
C ALA A 98 1.97 -13.42 -6.39
N PHE A 99 1.27 -14.27 -7.16
CA PHE A 99 1.82 -14.86 -8.39
C PHE A 99 1.32 -14.21 -9.68
N ALA A 100 0.23 -13.46 -9.66
CA ALA A 100 -0.28 -12.76 -10.84
C ALA A 100 -0.27 -11.24 -10.66
N ILE A 101 -0.97 -10.70 -9.65
CA ILE A 101 -1.19 -9.25 -9.54
C ILE A 101 0.14 -8.52 -9.26
N LEU A 102 0.91 -8.95 -8.26
CA LEU A 102 2.18 -8.30 -7.92
C LEU A 102 3.21 -8.37 -9.06
N PRO A 103 3.46 -9.52 -9.73
CA PRO A 103 4.36 -9.59 -10.87
C PRO A 103 3.91 -8.73 -12.06
N ILE A 104 2.61 -8.74 -12.39
CA ILE A 104 2.07 -7.91 -13.48
C ILE A 104 2.21 -6.42 -13.14
N PHE A 105 1.90 -6.04 -11.90
CA PHE A 105 2.05 -4.68 -11.42
C PHE A 105 3.50 -4.21 -11.50
N ALA A 106 4.43 -5.02 -11.00
CA ALA A 106 5.86 -4.73 -11.07
C ALA A 106 6.30 -4.60 -12.53
N PHE A 107 5.94 -5.55 -13.39
CA PHE A 107 6.30 -5.50 -14.81
C PHE A 107 5.78 -4.23 -15.52
N ALA A 108 4.53 -3.84 -15.28
CA ALA A 108 3.92 -2.67 -15.90
C ALA A 108 4.53 -1.34 -15.41
N ASN A 109 4.97 -1.27 -14.15
CA ASN A 109 5.46 -0.03 -13.53
C ASN A 109 6.98 0.10 -13.50
N VAL A 110 7.73 -1.00 -13.63
CA VAL A 110 9.20 -1.01 -13.62
C VAL A 110 9.79 -0.68 -14.99
N GLY A 111 9.01 -0.69 -16.07
CA GLY A 111 9.48 -0.43 -17.43
C GLY A 111 10.14 0.95 -17.58
N ILE A 112 11.43 1.03 -17.24
CA ILE A 112 12.28 2.22 -17.38
C ILE A 112 13.07 2.03 -18.67
N PRO A 113 12.95 2.93 -19.65
CA PRO A 113 13.83 2.94 -20.80
C PRO A 113 15.27 3.16 -20.32
N LEU A 114 16.13 2.16 -20.51
CA LEU A 114 17.54 2.25 -20.11
C LEU A 114 18.37 3.06 -21.11
N ASP A 115 17.80 3.34 -22.28
CA ASP A 115 18.44 4.10 -23.34
C ASP A 115 18.63 5.56 -22.90
N GLY A 116 19.89 6.00 -22.84
CA GLY A 116 20.27 7.35 -22.44
C GLY A 116 20.48 7.55 -20.93
N LEU A 117 20.39 6.50 -20.11
CA LEU A 117 20.72 6.61 -18.69
C LEU A 117 22.21 6.89 -18.49
N THR A 118 22.51 8.00 -17.83
CA THR A 118 23.87 8.34 -17.42
C THR A 118 24.03 8.16 -15.91
N PHE A 119 25.26 7.94 -15.44
CA PHE A 119 25.53 7.97 -13.99
C PHE A 119 25.13 9.29 -13.32
N ALA A 120 25.06 10.39 -14.09
CA ALA A 120 24.58 11.67 -13.61
C ALA A 120 23.08 11.65 -13.26
N SER A 121 22.27 10.92 -14.03
CA SER A 121 20.82 10.75 -13.78
C SER A 121 20.55 10.06 -12.44
N LEU A 122 21.45 9.20 -11.96
CA LEU A 122 21.33 8.56 -10.64
C LEU A 122 21.66 9.49 -9.48
N LEU A 123 22.48 10.52 -9.75
CA LEU A 123 22.88 11.53 -8.77
C LEU A 123 21.93 12.74 -8.74
N GLU A 124 20.87 12.71 -9.54
CA GLU A 124 19.84 13.74 -9.48
C GLU A 124 19.17 13.73 -8.09
N PRO A 125 18.71 14.90 -7.60
CA PRO A 125 18.21 15.03 -6.23
C PRO A 125 17.04 14.10 -5.90
N VAL A 126 16.18 13.80 -6.88
CA VAL A 126 14.98 12.99 -6.69
C VAL A 126 15.30 11.50 -6.57
N PRO A 127 15.98 10.84 -7.54
CA PRO A 127 16.41 9.45 -7.41
C PRO A 127 17.26 9.20 -6.16
N LEU A 128 18.23 10.09 -5.91
CA LEU A 128 19.13 9.97 -4.77
C LEU A 128 18.40 10.14 -3.44
N GLY A 129 17.48 11.11 -3.36
CA GLY A 129 16.65 11.33 -2.18
C GLY A 129 15.76 10.14 -1.87
N ILE A 130 15.14 9.54 -2.89
CA ILE A 130 14.32 8.33 -2.72
C ILE A 130 15.19 7.13 -2.30
N ALA A 131 16.34 6.92 -2.94
CA ALA A 131 17.23 5.82 -2.61
C ALA A 131 17.75 5.92 -1.15
N LEU A 132 18.22 7.10 -0.74
CA LEU A 132 18.68 7.34 0.63
C LEU A 132 17.54 7.29 1.65
N GLY A 133 16.36 7.81 1.30
CA GLY A 133 15.17 7.74 2.15
C GLY A 133 14.72 6.30 2.38
N LEU A 134 14.71 5.49 1.33
CA LEU A 134 14.31 4.09 1.40
C LEU A 134 15.34 3.26 2.18
N PHE A 135 16.63 3.45 1.92
CA PHE A 135 17.70 2.70 2.56
C PHE A 135 18.00 3.19 3.97
N LEU A 136 18.43 4.45 4.14
CA LEU A 136 18.80 5.00 5.44
C LEU A 136 17.59 5.38 6.29
N GLY A 137 16.54 5.93 5.67
CA GLY A 137 15.35 6.39 6.39
C GLY A 137 14.62 5.23 7.09
N ASN A 138 14.41 4.10 6.40
CA ASN A 138 13.79 2.92 7.02
C ASN A 138 14.67 2.31 8.12
N GLN A 139 15.98 2.21 7.90
CA GLN A 139 16.90 1.69 8.91
C GLN A 139 16.89 2.56 10.17
N ILE A 140 17.07 3.87 10.03
CA ILE A 140 17.10 4.81 11.15
C ILE A 140 15.73 4.88 11.82
N GLY A 141 14.65 4.91 11.04
CA GLY A 141 13.28 4.97 11.55
C GLY A 141 12.89 3.72 12.34
N VAL A 142 12.96 2.55 11.71
CA VAL A 142 12.53 1.29 12.32
C VAL A 142 13.44 0.92 13.50
N PHE A 143 14.76 0.90 13.30
CA PHE A 143 15.70 0.53 14.35
C PHE A 143 15.74 1.58 15.47
N GLY A 144 15.76 2.87 15.12
CA GLY A 144 15.83 3.97 16.08
C GLY A 144 14.60 4.06 16.95
N LEU A 145 13.39 4.00 16.38
CA LEU A 145 12.15 4.02 17.15
C LEU A 145 11.98 2.76 17.99
N SER A 146 12.34 1.59 17.46
CA SER A 146 12.31 0.32 18.21
C SER A 146 13.29 0.35 19.38
N PHE A 147 14.52 0.82 19.17
CA PHE A 147 15.53 0.98 20.21
C PHE A 147 15.06 1.95 21.31
N LEU A 148 14.48 3.09 20.92
CA LEU A 148 13.94 4.07 21.85
C LEU A 148 12.77 3.48 22.66
N ALA A 149 11.83 2.80 22.01
CA ALA A 149 10.68 2.18 22.67
C ALA A 149 11.09 1.10 23.68
N ILE A 150 12.10 0.29 23.35
CA ILE A 150 12.67 -0.71 24.26
C ILE A 150 13.38 -0.02 25.43
N ARG A 151 14.17 1.02 25.16
CA ARG A 151 14.94 1.75 26.19
C ARG A 151 14.05 2.52 27.16
N LEU A 152 12.92 3.04 26.68
CA LEU A 152 11.91 3.72 27.49
C LEU A 152 10.98 2.74 28.23
N GLY A 153 11.10 1.43 27.99
CA GLY A 153 10.33 0.40 28.68
C GLY A 153 8.90 0.21 28.17
N PHE A 154 8.54 0.82 27.03
CA PHE A 154 7.22 0.63 26.39
C PHE A 154 7.07 -0.78 25.81
N CYS A 155 8.17 -1.41 25.40
CA CYS A 155 8.18 -2.75 24.80
C CYS A 155 9.40 -3.55 25.29
N ARG A 156 9.35 -4.87 25.11
CA ARG A 156 10.48 -5.79 25.37
C ARG A 156 10.84 -6.53 24.10
N LEU A 157 12.12 -6.84 23.94
CA LEU A 157 12.60 -7.68 22.84
C LEU A 157 12.00 -9.10 22.99
N PRO A 158 11.49 -9.73 21.92
CA PRO A 158 10.95 -11.08 21.98
C PRO A 158 12.01 -12.12 22.40
N GLU A 159 11.56 -13.24 22.95
CA GLU A 159 12.45 -14.34 23.32
C GLU A 159 13.23 -14.85 22.08
N ASN A 160 14.53 -15.07 22.24
CA ASN A 160 15.45 -15.55 21.18
C ASN A 160 15.72 -14.57 20.02
N VAL A 161 15.36 -13.29 20.14
CA VAL A 161 15.72 -12.27 19.15
C VAL A 161 16.96 -11.51 19.62
N SER A 162 17.91 -11.28 18.72
CA SER A 162 19.10 -10.46 18.99
C SER A 162 18.94 -9.05 18.42
N TRP A 163 19.76 -8.10 18.88
CA TRP A 163 19.82 -6.75 18.29
C TRP A 163 20.22 -6.77 16.81
N LEU A 164 21.04 -7.75 16.40
CA LEU A 164 21.39 -7.96 15.00
C LEU A 164 20.19 -8.44 14.18
N SER A 165 19.35 -9.30 14.75
CA SER A 165 18.09 -9.74 14.14
C SER A 165 17.12 -8.56 13.95
N LEU A 166 17.01 -7.68 14.95
CA LEU A 166 16.19 -6.46 14.86
C LEU A 166 16.70 -5.52 13.74
N TYR A 167 18.02 -5.33 13.65
CA TYR A 167 18.61 -4.54 12.56
C TYR A 167 18.37 -5.20 11.20
N GLY A 168 18.48 -6.52 11.10
CA GLY A 168 18.14 -7.26 9.87
C GLY A 168 16.70 -7.03 9.42
N VAL A 169 15.74 -7.03 10.35
CA VAL A 169 14.33 -6.68 10.05
C VAL A 169 14.22 -5.23 9.57
N ALA A 170 14.94 -4.29 10.19
CA ALA A 170 14.94 -2.89 9.75
C ALA A 170 15.48 -2.73 8.31
N CYS A 171 16.48 -3.51 7.91
CA CYS A 171 16.95 -3.55 6.52
C CYS A 171 15.91 -4.15 5.57
N LEU A 172 15.23 -5.23 5.97
CA LEU A 172 14.15 -5.84 5.17
C LEU A 172 12.97 -4.87 4.96
N CYS A 173 12.63 -4.06 5.96
CA CYS A 173 11.64 -2.99 5.82
C CYS A 173 12.06 -1.91 4.80
N GLY A 174 13.36 -1.79 4.53
CA GLY A 174 13.89 -0.92 3.47
C GLY A 174 13.60 -1.40 2.05
N ILE A 175 13.18 -2.67 1.87
CA ILE A 175 12.89 -3.22 0.54
C ILE A 175 11.44 -2.91 0.17
N GLY A 176 11.17 -1.65 -0.18
CA GLY A 176 9.83 -1.17 -0.50
C GLY A 176 9.36 -1.46 -1.93
N PHE A 177 10.28 -1.80 -2.85
CA PHE A 177 10.08 -2.07 -4.29
C PHE A 177 8.65 -1.84 -4.83
N THR A 178 7.73 -2.81 -4.70
CA THR A 178 6.37 -2.69 -5.25
C THR A 178 5.51 -1.63 -4.58
N MET A 179 5.55 -1.53 -3.24
CA MET A 179 4.80 -0.52 -2.50
C MET A 179 5.38 0.88 -2.73
N SER A 180 6.70 1.02 -2.81
CA SER A 180 7.34 2.29 -3.15
C SER A 180 7.02 2.73 -4.58
N LEU A 181 7.02 1.82 -5.55
CA LEU A 181 6.60 2.13 -6.93
C LEU A 181 5.14 2.57 -6.99
N PHE A 182 4.28 1.90 -6.23
CA PHE A 182 2.87 2.26 -6.12
C PHE A 182 2.69 3.66 -5.52
N ILE A 183 3.36 3.95 -4.40
CA ILE A 183 3.30 5.25 -3.73
C ILE A 183 3.88 6.36 -4.62
N SER A 184 4.99 6.12 -5.30
CA SER A 184 5.56 7.06 -6.27
C SER A 184 4.60 7.32 -7.43
N SER A 185 3.96 6.28 -7.99
CA SER A 185 2.98 6.48 -9.06
C SER A 185 1.82 7.38 -8.61
N LEU A 186 1.35 7.26 -7.36
CA LEU A 186 0.30 8.13 -6.82
C LEU A 186 0.80 9.56 -6.55
N ALA A 187 2.01 9.70 -6.02
CA ALA A 187 2.56 11.00 -5.64
C ALA A 187 2.93 11.87 -6.85
N PHE A 188 3.39 11.25 -7.94
CA PHE A 188 3.96 11.96 -9.10
C PHE A 188 3.08 11.89 -10.36
N GLU A 189 1.90 11.25 -10.32
CA GLU A 189 0.93 11.23 -11.43
C GLU A 189 0.56 12.65 -11.91
N VAL A 190 0.57 13.61 -10.99
CA VAL A 190 0.15 15.01 -11.24
C VAL A 190 1.29 15.89 -11.75
N VAL A 191 2.56 15.49 -11.60
CA VAL A 191 3.74 16.37 -11.76
C VAL A 191 4.43 16.25 -13.12
N GLY A 192 4.11 15.24 -13.93
CA GLY A 192 4.57 15.11 -15.33
C GLY A 192 5.50 13.91 -15.60
N THR A 193 5.62 13.54 -16.87
CA THR A 193 6.18 12.25 -17.33
C THR A 193 7.69 12.08 -17.14
N GLU A 194 8.47 13.17 -17.09
CA GLU A 194 9.94 13.08 -16.91
C GLU A 194 10.33 12.75 -15.46
N GLN A 195 9.60 13.29 -14.47
CA GLN A 195 9.84 13.00 -13.06
C GLN A 195 9.57 11.52 -12.73
N ALA A 196 8.54 10.94 -13.36
CA ALA A 196 8.12 9.56 -13.12
C ALA A 196 9.20 8.52 -13.49
N LEU A 197 10.09 8.82 -14.43
CA LEU A 197 11.22 7.94 -14.77
C LEU A 197 12.30 7.97 -13.70
N ASN A 198 12.61 9.15 -13.19
CA ASN A 198 13.60 9.38 -12.15
C ASN A 198 13.22 8.71 -10.82
N ASP A 199 11.93 8.76 -10.45
CA ASP A 199 11.47 8.15 -9.20
C ASP A 199 11.65 6.63 -9.20
N ARG A 200 11.26 5.99 -10.31
CA ARG A 200 11.39 4.53 -10.48
C ARG A 200 12.85 4.11 -10.38
N LEU A 201 13.78 4.86 -10.97
CA LEU A 201 15.22 4.62 -10.84
C LEU A 201 15.70 4.68 -9.39
N GLY A 202 15.29 5.71 -8.64
CA GLY A 202 15.63 5.85 -7.23
C GLY A 202 15.13 4.69 -6.37
N ILE A 203 13.90 4.23 -6.63
CA ILE A 203 13.30 3.08 -5.92
C ILE A 203 14.04 1.79 -6.25
N LEU A 204 14.38 1.56 -7.52
CA LEU A 204 15.15 0.38 -7.92
C LEU A 204 16.52 0.34 -7.25
N LEU A 205 17.24 1.46 -7.25
CA LEU A 205 18.54 1.55 -6.59
C LEU A 205 18.43 1.36 -5.07
N GLY A 206 17.52 2.07 -4.43
CA GLY A 206 17.33 2.00 -2.98
C GLY A 206 16.86 0.63 -2.50
N SER A 207 16.11 -0.11 -3.31
CA SER A 207 15.63 -1.47 -2.97
C SER A 207 16.66 -2.56 -3.24
N LEU A 208 17.64 -2.30 -4.11
CA LEU A 208 18.68 -3.26 -4.50
C LEU A 208 19.91 -3.21 -3.56
N ILE A 209 20.18 -2.05 -2.97
CA ILE A 209 21.26 -1.82 -1.99
C ILE A 209 20.82 -2.30 -0.61
#